data_AF-A0A7C2VQT0-F1
#
_entry.id   AF-A0A7C2VQT0-F1
#
_cell.length_a   1.000
_cell.length_b   1.000
_cell.length_c   1.000
_cell.angle_alpha   90.00
_cell.angle_beta   90.00
_cell.angle_gamma   90.00
#
_symmetry.space_group_name_H-M   'P 1'
#
loop_
_entity.id
_entity.type
_entity.pdbx_description
1 polymer ?
#
loop_
_entity_poly.entity_id
_entity_poly.type
_entity_poly.pdbx_seq_one_letter_code
_entity_poly.pdbx_strand_id
1 'polypeptide(L)'
;MRRMPFLIPPDVVDKITSAVDDLITLWSIIRRSSPSHVLNGDEEKSFIERLKRASLRLSEALERLDVKESGLEGLESSLSTLSPHTTLILVASPSLRKKLLGMGIPRSRVLAIGGPLTVDDMKKLNPDISDQAVKGLEARIERFWRDLERRAKEIKDVILLLGEGKRADDMIARRSSLISERTGVNVRVIRLKRFDDPSLKVLLRFFGG
;
A
#
# COMPACT_ATOMS: atom_id res chain seq x y z
N MET A 1 23.95 -28.49 15.56
CA MET A 1 24.30 -27.05 15.65
C MET A 1 23.53 -26.44 16.83
N ARG A 2 24.22 -25.95 17.87
CA ARG A 2 23.57 -25.12 18.90
C ARG A 2 23.28 -23.76 18.26
N ARG A 3 22.00 -23.35 18.21
CA ARG A 3 21.66 -21.96 17.86
C ARG A 3 22.33 -21.07 18.90
N MET A 4 23.16 -20.13 18.46
CA MET A 4 23.67 -19.10 19.36
C MET A 4 22.49 -18.32 19.95
N PRO A 5 22.55 -17.92 21.23
CA PRO A 5 21.49 -17.14 21.83
C PRO A 5 21.35 -15.80 21.08
N PHE A 6 20.11 -15.41 20.80
CA PHE A 6 19.81 -14.10 20.23
C PHE A 6 19.99 -13.05 21.33
N LEU A 7 20.96 -12.17 21.14
CA LEU A 7 21.24 -11.06 22.05
C LEU A 7 20.55 -9.81 21.52
N ILE A 8 19.63 -9.24 22.31
CA ILE A 8 18.95 -7.99 21.95
C ILE A 8 19.97 -6.85 22.13
N PRO A 9 20.21 -5.99 21.11
CA PRO A 9 21.09 -4.84 21.24
C PRO A 9 20.62 -3.89 22.37
N PRO A 10 21.53 -3.33 23.19
CA PRO A 10 21.14 -2.43 24.28
C PRO A 10 20.27 -1.24 23.83
N ASP A 11 20.58 -0.66 22.67
CA ASP A 11 19.81 0.45 22.11
C ASP A 11 18.38 0.04 21.69
N VAL A 12 18.16 -1.23 21.33
CA VAL A 12 16.83 -1.78 21.08
C VAL A 12 16.06 -1.95 22.38
N VAL A 13 16.71 -2.43 23.44
CA VAL A 13 16.12 -2.54 24.78
C VAL A 13 15.66 -1.16 25.28
N ASP A 14 16.50 -0.14 25.11
CA ASP A 14 16.19 1.23 25.53
C ASP A 14 14.98 1.80 24.78
N LYS A 15 14.92 1.59 23.45
CA LYS A 15 13.80 2.02 22.61
C LYS A 15 12.49 1.34 23.01
N ILE A 16 12.52 0.02 23.22
CA ILE A 16 11.33 -0.75 23.62
C ILE A 16 10.84 -0.31 25.00
N THR A 17 11.74 -0.22 25.98
CA THR A 17 11.39 0.21 27.35
C THR A 17 10.77 1.62 27.33
N SER A 18 11.38 2.54 26.60
CA SER A 18 10.87 3.91 26.44
C SER A 18 9.52 3.96 25.71
N ALA A 19 9.25 3.04 24.79
CA ALA A 19 7.94 2.93 24.14
C ALA A 19 6.89 2.40 25.13
N VAL A 20 7.24 1.40 25.95
CA VAL A 20 6.37 0.86 27.00
C VAL A 20 5.99 1.93 28.01
N ASP A 21 6.92 2.79 28.43
CA ASP A 21 6.62 3.91 29.35
C ASP A 21 5.59 4.89 28.79
N ASP A 22 5.70 5.22 27.49
CA ASP A 22 4.71 6.04 26.81
C ASP A 22 3.35 5.30 26.73
N LEU A 23 3.33 4.00 26.42
CA LEU A 23 2.11 3.18 26.38
C LEU A 23 1.43 3.05 27.76
N ILE A 24 2.19 2.91 28.85
CA ILE A 24 1.66 2.89 30.22
C ILE A 24 1.00 4.24 30.55
N THR A 25 1.59 5.33 30.08
CA THR A 25 1.01 6.67 30.26
C THR A 25 -0.28 6.82 29.46
N LEU A 26 -0.32 6.35 28.21
CA LEU A 26 -1.53 6.32 27.40
C LEU A 26 -2.64 5.49 28.06
N TRP A 27 -2.29 4.32 28.58
CA TRP A 27 -3.22 3.47 29.33
C TRP A 27 -3.81 4.20 30.54
N SER A 28 -2.99 4.97 31.26
CA SER A 28 -3.45 5.79 32.37
C SER A 28 -4.46 6.86 31.94
N ILE A 29 -4.25 7.48 30.78
CA ILE A 29 -5.21 8.44 30.20
C ILE A 29 -6.52 7.73 29.85
N ILE A 30 -6.46 6.58 29.16
CA ILE A 30 -7.63 5.77 28.78
C ILE A 30 -8.46 5.39 30.01
N ARG A 31 -7.79 4.98 31.08
CA ARG A 31 -8.45 4.59 32.33
C ARG A 31 -9.13 5.78 33.00
N ARG A 32 -8.48 6.96 33.04
CA ARG A 32 -9.04 8.16 33.66
C ARG A 32 -10.20 8.75 32.87
N SER A 33 -10.16 8.65 31.55
CA SER A 33 -11.21 9.20 30.68
C SER A 33 -12.43 8.28 30.57
N SER A 34 -12.37 7.06 31.11
CA SER A 34 -13.51 6.15 31.17
C SER A 34 -14.69 6.76 31.94
N PRO A 35 -15.96 6.56 31.50
CA PRO A 35 -16.36 5.73 30.36
C PRO A 35 -16.47 6.49 29.03
N SER A 36 -16.48 7.82 29.05
CA SER A 36 -16.78 8.62 27.85
C SER A 36 -15.59 8.75 26.90
N HIS A 37 -14.38 8.55 27.42
CA HIS A 37 -13.10 8.76 26.75
C HIS A 37 -12.91 10.16 26.17
N VAL A 38 -13.63 11.15 26.70
CA VAL A 38 -13.48 12.55 26.32
C VAL A 38 -12.22 13.11 26.98
N LEU A 39 -11.30 13.63 26.17
CA LEU A 39 -10.07 14.26 26.62
C LEU A 39 -10.18 15.78 26.49
N ASN A 40 -9.60 16.53 27.42
CA ASN A 40 -9.42 17.97 27.24
C ASN A 40 -8.21 18.24 26.31
N GLY A 41 -8.03 19.50 25.89
CA GLY A 41 -7.00 19.86 24.89
C GLY A 41 -5.56 19.49 25.29
N ASP A 42 -5.21 19.58 26.58
CA ASP A 42 -3.88 19.20 27.06
C ASP A 42 -3.71 17.67 27.12
N GLU A 43 -4.75 16.96 27.55
CA GLU A 43 -4.78 15.49 27.55
C GLU A 43 -4.74 14.91 26.14
N GLU A 44 -5.49 15.49 25.20
CA GLU A 44 -5.47 15.11 23.78
C GLU A 44 -4.06 15.29 23.19
N LYS A 45 -3.45 16.46 23.40
CA LYS A 45 -2.10 16.74 22.89
C LYS A 45 -1.08 15.75 23.47
N SER A 46 -1.12 15.54 24.79
CA SER A 46 -0.26 14.57 25.48
C SER A 46 -0.47 13.15 24.96
N PHE A 47 -1.73 12.76 24.72
CA PHE A 47 -2.07 11.44 24.18
C PHE A 47 -1.51 11.25 22.77
N ILE A 48 -1.72 12.20 21.86
CA ILE A 48 -1.23 12.12 20.49
C ILE A 48 0.30 12.12 20.44
N GLU A 49 0.97 12.98 21.19
CA GLU A 49 2.44 13.06 21.21
C GLU A 49 3.05 11.76 21.71
N ARG A 50 2.53 11.19 22.80
CA ARG A 50 3.02 9.92 23.35
C ARG A 50 2.79 8.75 22.41
N LEU A 51 1.63 8.68 21.76
CA LEU A 51 1.36 7.64 20.77
C LEU A 51 2.33 7.72 19.58
N LYS A 52 2.61 8.93 19.08
CA LYS A 52 3.59 9.15 18.02
C LYS A 52 5.01 8.72 18.45
N ARG A 53 5.43 9.10 19.66
CA ARG A 53 6.76 8.71 20.19
C ARG A 53 6.90 7.20 20.37
N ALA A 54 5.89 6.55 20.97
CA ALA A 54 5.88 5.10 21.13
C ALA A 54 5.97 4.40 19.75
N SER A 55 5.19 4.86 18.77
CA SER A 55 5.25 4.33 17.41
C SER A 55 6.64 4.50 16.79
N LEU A 56 7.24 5.69 16.88
CA LEU A 56 8.57 5.95 16.31
C LEU A 56 9.64 5.06 16.93
N ARG A 57 9.67 4.93 18.26
CA ARG A 57 10.67 4.10 18.96
C ARG A 57 10.55 2.62 18.63
N LEU A 58 9.33 2.12 18.48
CA LEU A 58 9.10 0.74 18.05
C LEU A 58 9.57 0.53 16.61
N SER A 59 9.32 1.49 15.71
CA SER A 59 9.84 1.43 14.34
C SER A 59 11.36 1.42 14.30
N GLU A 60 12.03 2.32 15.03
CA GLU A 60 13.49 2.36 15.11
C GLU A 60 14.09 1.07 15.74
N ALA A 61 13.40 0.47 16.71
CA ALA A 61 13.79 -0.80 17.30
C ALA A 61 13.71 -1.96 16.28
N LEU A 62 12.64 -1.99 15.47
CA LEU A 62 12.48 -2.98 14.40
C LEU A 62 13.55 -2.82 13.31
N GLU A 63 13.82 -1.59 12.87
CA GLU A 63 14.90 -1.29 11.91
C GLU A 63 16.26 -1.78 12.43
N ARG A 64 16.55 -1.53 13.72
CA ARG A 64 17.83 -1.88 14.32
C ARG A 64 18.05 -3.39 14.44
N LEU A 65 16.97 -4.15 14.63
CA LEU A 65 17.00 -5.61 14.66
C LEU A 65 17.07 -6.25 13.26
N ASP A 66 17.16 -5.44 12.19
CA ASP A 66 16.98 -5.87 10.80
C ASP A 66 15.69 -6.68 10.63
N VAL A 67 14.69 -6.41 11.48
CA VAL A 67 13.33 -6.93 11.32
C VAL A 67 12.70 -6.05 10.26
N LYS A 68 13.06 -6.32 9.00
CA LYS A 68 12.38 -5.74 7.86
C LYS A 68 10.90 -6.08 7.99
N GLU A 69 10.06 -5.07 7.93
CA GLU A 69 8.61 -5.28 7.89
C GLU A 69 8.33 -6.33 6.82
N SER A 70 7.63 -7.39 7.20
CA SER A 70 7.45 -8.63 6.43
C SER A 70 6.61 -8.49 5.15
N GLY A 71 6.61 -7.29 4.54
CA GLY A 71 6.06 -6.99 3.21
C GLY A 71 7.03 -6.23 2.27
N LEU A 72 8.15 -5.66 2.77
CA LEU A 72 9.07 -4.86 1.94
C LEU A 72 10.11 -5.70 1.20
N GLU A 73 10.63 -6.78 1.79
CA GLU A 73 11.56 -7.69 1.11
C GLU A 73 10.93 -8.35 -0.11
N GLY A 74 9.63 -8.69 -0.02
CA GLY A 74 8.88 -9.20 -1.17
C GLY A 74 8.73 -8.17 -2.28
N LEU A 75 8.54 -6.88 -1.94
CA LEU A 75 8.46 -5.80 -2.91
C LEU A 75 9.82 -5.55 -3.58
N GLU A 76 10.89 -5.35 -2.80
CA GLU A 76 12.24 -5.10 -3.31
C GLU A 76 12.75 -6.27 -4.17
N SER A 77 12.56 -7.51 -3.70
CA SER A 77 12.88 -8.72 -4.47
C SER A 77 12.09 -8.79 -5.77
N SER A 78 10.78 -8.53 -5.72
CA SER A 78 9.94 -8.54 -6.93
C SER A 78 10.36 -7.49 -7.96
N LEU A 79 10.79 -6.32 -7.49
CA LEU A 79 11.25 -5.21 -8.33
C LEU A 79 12.65 -5.42 -8.89
N SER A 80 13.54 -6.11 -8.17
CA SER A 80 14.94 -6.31 -8.57
C SER A 80 15.13 -6.98 -9.94
N THR A 81 14.12 -7.75 -10.38
CA THR A 81 14.12 -8.46 -11.67
C THR A 81 13.49 -7.66 -12.81
N LEU A 82 13.01 -6.45 -12.54
CA LEU A 82 12.26 -5.62 -13.48
C LEU A 82 13.08 -4.41 -13.94
N SER A 83 12.74 -3.86 -15.11
CA SER A 83 13.33 -2.63 -15.62
C SER A 83 12.36 -1.46 -15.49
N PRO A 84 12.73 -0.35 -14.81
CA PRO A 84 11.84 0.81 -14.66
C PRO A 84 11.45 1.42 -16.01
N HIS A 85 12.26 1.23 -17.06
CA HIS A 85 12.00 1.71 -18.41
C HIS A 85 11.00 0.84 -19.20
N THR A 86 10.69 -0.37 -18.74
CA THR A 86 9.71 -1.24 -19.38
C THR A 86 8.62 -1.73 -18.42
N THR A 87 8.53 -1.12 -17.24
CA THR A 87 7.50 -1.44 -16.24
C THR A 87 6.46 -0.32 -16.12
N LEU A 88 5.19 -0.70 -15.97
CA LEU A 88 4.06 0.17 -15.65
C LEU A 88 3.45 -0.22 -14.31
N ILE A 89 3.19 0.74 -13.44
CA ILE A 89 2.35 0.51 -12.25
C ILE A 89 0.88 0.73 -12.62
N LEU A 90 0.06 -0.28 -12.34
CA LEU A 90 -1.39 -0.16 -12.25
C LEU A 90 -1.83 -0.05 -10.80
N VAL A 91 -2.64 0.95 -10.50
CA VAL A 91 -3.27 1.12 -9.18
C VAL A 91 -4.78 1.07 -9.29
N ALA A 92 -5.43 0.49 -8.29
CA ALA A 92 -6.89 0.43 -8.24
C ALA A 92 -7.52 1.82 -8.13
N SER A 93 -6.95 2.71 -7.30
CA SER A 93 -7.57 4.02 -6.99
C SER A 93 -6.86 5.22 -7.67
N PRO A 94 -7.62 6.21 -8.16
CA PRO A 94 -7.05 7.46 -8.66
C PRO A 94 -6.31 8.28 -7.60
N SER A 95 -6.71 8.15 -6.33
CA SER A 95 -6.05 8.82 -5.20
C SER A 95 -4.63 8.30 -4.98
N LEU A 96 -4.42 6.98 -5.05
CA LEU A 96 -3.10 6.40 -4.96
C LEU A 96 -2.22 6.82 -6.14
N ARG A 97 -2.79 6.87 -7.35
CA ARG A 97 -2.07 7.43 -8.51
C ARG A 97 -1.61 8.87 -8.25
N LYS A 98 -2.48 9.74 -7.73
CA LYS A 98 -2.10 11.13 -7.40
C LYS A 98 -0.95 11.16 -6.37
N LYS A 99 -1.00 10.29 -5.36
CA LYS A 99 0.07 10.18 -4.35
C LYS A 99 1.41 9.79 -4.99
N LEU A 100 1.43 8.74 -5.82
CA LEU A 100 2.63 8.28 -6.53
C LEU A 100 3.23 9.36 -7.44
N LEU A 101 2.38 10.10 -8.16
CA LEU A 101 2.82 11.21 -9.01
C LEU A 101 3.39 12.37 -8.19
N GLY A 102 2.75 12.73 -7.08
CA GLY A 102 3.23 13.79 -6.18
C GLY A 102 4.58 13.46 -5.52
N MET A 103 4.94 12.18 -5.47
CA MET A 103 6.21 11.71 -4.94
C MET A 103 7.33 11.64 -5.99
N GLY A 104 7.02 11.88 -7.28
CA GLY A 104 8.02 11.93 -8.36
C GLY A 104 8.00 10.76 -9.33
N ILE A 105 7.08 9.78 -9.19
CA ILE A 105 6.99 8.71 -10.19
C ILE A 105 6.47 9.30 -11.52
N PRO A 106 7.10 9.00 -12.68
CA PRO A 106 6.70 9.56 -13.95
C PRO A 106 5.24 9.22 -14.32
N ARG A 107 4.50 10.19 -14.90
CA ARG A 107 3.12 9.98 -15.38
C ARG A 107 2.99 8.89 -16.45
N SER A 108 4.05 8.67 -17.22
CA SER A 108 4.13 7.57 -18.20
C SER A 108 4.15 6.19 -17.54
N ARG A 109 4.59 6.10 -16.28
CA ARG A 109 4.80 4.87 -15.52
C ARG A 109 3.70 4.51 -14.53
N VAL A 110 2.65 5.32 -14.41
CA VAL A 110 1.51 5.04 -13.52
C VAL A 110 0.17 5.27 -14.21
N LEU A 111 -0.68 4.24 -14.19
CA LEU A 111 -2.06 4.30 -14.67
C LEU A 111 -3.01 3.82 -13.58
N ALA A 112 -4.17 4.49 -13.45
CA ALA A 112 -5.20 4.09 -12.52
C ALA A 112 -6.29 3.34 -13.26
N ILE A 113 -6.69 2.19 -12.72
CA ILE A 113 -7.85 1.43 -13.22
C ILE A 113 -9.12 2.21 -12.87
N GLY A 114 -9.22 2.62 -11.59
CA GLY A 114 -10.29 3.47 -11.11
C GLY A 114 -11.66 2.80 -11.02
N GLY A 115 -11.72 1.47 -11.09
CA GLY A 115 -12.95 0.71 -11.04
C GLY A 115 -12.73 -0.76 -11.39
N PRO A 116 -13.81 -1.52 -11.60
CA PRO A 116 -13.74 -2.88 -12.11
C PRO A 116 -13.14 -2.93 -13.52
N LEU A 117 -12.55 -4.08 -13.87
CA LEU A 117 -11.99 -4.32 -15.20
C LEU A 117 -13.05 -4.74 -16.24
N THR A 118 -14.21 -5.19 -15.77
CA THR A 118 -15.35 -5.62 -16.61
C THR A 118 -16.68 -5.12 -16.03
N VAL A 119 -17.72 -5.07 -16.86
CA VAL A 119 -19.07 -4.69 -16.43
C VAL A 119 -19.69 -5.75 -15.50
N ASP A 120 -19.40 -7.03 -15.74
CA ASP A 120 -19.86 -8.14 -14.91
C ASP A 120 -19.34 -8.03 -13.47
N ASP A 121 -18.06 -7.69 -13.32
CA ASP A 121 -17.44 -7.44 -12.03
C ASP A 121 -18.12 -6.28 -11.28
N MET A 122 -18.61 -5.26 -12.00
CA MET A 122 -19.41 -4.19 -11.38
C MET A 122 -20.74 -4.71 -10.86
N LYS A 123 -21.49 -5.45 -11.67
CA LYS A 123 -22.80 -5.99 -11.28
C LYS A 123 -22.68 -6.92 -10.06
N LYS A 124 -21.55 -7.62 -9.91
CA LYS A 124 -21.24 -8.42 -8.71
C LYS A 124 -20.93 -7.60 -7.47
N LEU A 125 -20.34 -6.40 -7.62
CA LEU A 125 -20.08 -5.50 -6.51
C LEU A 125 -21.30 -4.68 -6.11
N ASN A 126 -22.11 -4.26 -7.09
CA ASN A 126 -23.32 -3.48 -6.90
C ASN A 126 -24.42 -3.97 -7.85
N PRO A 127 -25.25 -4.93 -7.41
CA PRO A 127 -26.34 -5.49 -8.21
C PRO A 127 -27.40 -4.45 -8.60
N ASP A 128 -27.62 -3.43 -7.77
CA ASP A 128 -28.68 -2.42 -7.93
C ASP A 128 -28.24 -1.21 -8.79
N ILE A 129 -27.17 -1.37 -9.57
CA ILE A 129 -26.67 -0.30 -10.44
C ILE A 129 -27.65 0.02 -11.58
N SER A 130 -27.93 1.31 -11.80
CA SER A 130 -28.81 1.75 -12.88
C SER A 130 -28.17 1.59 -14.27
N ASP A 131 -28.99 1.35 -15.30
CA ASP A 131 -28.53 1.19 -16.68
C ASP A 131 -27.73 2.40 -17.19
N GLN A 132 -28.10 3.61 -16.76
CA GLN A 132 -27.38 4.82 -17.12
C GLN A 132 -25.98 4.88 -16.50
N ALA A 133 -25.83 4.40 -15.26
CA ALA A 133 -24.53 4.27 -14.60
C ALA A 133 -23.67 3.16 -15.23
N VAL A 134 -24.28 2.07 -15.70
CA VAL A 134 -23.61 0.99 -16.44
C VAL A 134 -22.99 1.52 -17.74
N LYS A 135 -23.74 2.27 -18.55
CA LYS A 135 -23.22 2.87 -19.80
C LYS A 135 -22.03 3.81 -19.55
N GLY A 136 -22.11 4.63 -18.50
CA GLY A 136 -21.00 5.51 -18.12
C GLY A 136 -19.75 4.74 -17.72
N LEU A 137 -19.93 3.60 -17.05
CA LEU A 137 -18.85 2.71 -16.65
C LEU A 137 -18.24 1.96 -17.84
N GLU A 138 -19.04 1.47 -18.79
CA GLU A 138 -18.58 0.84 -20.03
C GLU A 138 -17.59 1.74 -20.77
N ALA A 139 -17.98 3.00 -21.02
CA ALA A 139 -17.12 3.98 -21.67
C ALA A 139 -15.84 4.29 -20.87
N ARG A 140 -15.85 4.09 -19.55
CA ARG A 140 -14.66 4.25 -18.70
C ARG A 140 -13.74 3.03 -18.80
N ILE A 141 -14.31 1.83 -18.75
CA ILE A 141 -13.59 0.56 -18.89
C ILE A 141 -12.91 0.51 -20.26
N GLU A 142 -13.62 0.86 -21.33
CA GLU A 142 -13.05 0.93 -22.68
C GLU A 142 -11.89 1.92 -22.79
N ARG A 143 -12.02 3.12 -22.20
CA ARG A 143 -10.94 4.11 -22.18
C ARG A 143 -9.72 3.58 -21.44
N PHE A 144 -9.93 2.93 -20.30
CA PHE A 144 -8.84 2.30 -19.56
C PHE A 144 -8.12 1.25 -20.41
N TRP A 145 -8.86 0.34 -21.04
CA TRP A 145 -8.27 -0.71 -21.87
C TRP A 145 -7.51 -0.14 -23.06
N ARG A 146 -8.07 0.86 -23.76
CA ARG A 146 -7.41 1.52 -24.88
C ARG A 146 -6.10 2.19 -24.45
N ASP A 147 -6.10 2.86 -23.29
CA ASP A 147 -4.89 3.48 -22.75
C ASP A 147 -3.84 2.45 -22.33
N LEU A 148 -4.29 1.34 -21.74
CA LEU A 148 -3.40 0.25 -21.33
C LEU A 148 -2.79 -0.45 -22.54
N GLU A 149 -3.59 -0.84 -23.53
CA GLU A 149 -3.13 -1.46 -24.79
C GLU A 149 -2.17 -0.55 -25.56
N ARG A 150 -2.43 0.75 -25.57
CA ARG A 150 -1.49 1.71 -26.18
C ARG A 150 -0.14 1.72 -25.45
N ARG A 151 -0.13 1.71 -24.12
CA ARG A 151 1.09 1.68 -23.30
C ARG A 151 1.78 0.32 -23.36
N ALA A 152 1.03 -0.77 -23.48
CA ALA A 152 1.50 -2.15 -23.57
C ALA A 152 2.54 -2.35 -24.69
N LYS A 153 2.46 -1.55 -25.75
CA LYS A 153 3.42 -1.58 -26.87
C LYS A 153 4.86 -1.24 -26.46
N GLU A 154 5.04 -0.51 -25.37
CA GLU A 154 6.34 0.02 -24.92
C GLU A 154 6.78 -0.57 -23.55
N ILE A 155 5.96 -1.45 -22.97
CA ILE A 155 6.22 -2.06 -21.66
C ILE A 155 6.24 -3.57 -21.78
N LYS A 156 7.01 -4.22 -20.92
CA LYS A 156 7.11 -5.68 -20.79
C LYS A 156 6.38 -6.19 -19.55
N ASP A 157 6.37 -5.36 -18.50
CA ASP A 157 5.89 -5.76 -17.19
C ASP A 157 4.88 -4.75 -16.65
N VAL A 158 3.87 -5.27 -15.96
CA VAL A 158 2.88 -4.52 -15.21
C VAL A 158 2.96 -4.96 -13.76
N ILE A 159 3.12 -3.98 -12.87
CA ILE A 159 2.94 -4.17 -11.43
C ILE A 159 1.52 -3.73 -11.10
N LEU A 160 0.68 -4.69 -10.75
CA LEU A 160 -0.66 -4.43 -10.24
C LEU A 160 -0.59 -4.26 -8.73
N LEU A 161 -0.62 -3.01 -8.29
CA LEU A 161 -0.42 -2.60 -6.91
C LEU A 161 -1.77 -2.40 -6.20
N LEU A 162 -2.01 -3.23 -5.18
CA LEU A 162 -3.31 -3.40 -4.53
C LEU A 162 -3.20 -3.34 -3.01
N GLY A 163 -4.26 -2.87 -2.34
CA GLY A 163 -4.35 -2.90 -0.88
C GLY A 163 -4.91 -4.23 -0.36
N GLU A 164 -4.36 -4.73 0.74
CA GLU A 164 -4.93 -5.90 1.41
C GLU A 164 -6.31 -5.61 2.04
N GLY A 165 -7.18 -6.61 2.04
CA GLY A 165 -8.49 -6.56 2.72
C GLY A 165 -9.57 -5.74 2.01
N LYS A 166 -9.33 -5.25 0.79
CA LYS A 166 -10.32 -4.48 0.02
C LYS A 166 -10.99 -5.36 -1.04
N ARG A 167 -12.31 -5.56 -0.90
CA ARG A 167 -13.12 -6.37 -1.82
C ARG A 167 -12.97 -5.99 -3.30
N ALA A 168 -12.86 -4.69 -3.60
CA ALA A 168 -12.64 -4.20 -4.95
C ALA A 168 -11.24 -4.57 -5.49
N ASP A 169 -10.21 -4.44 -4.66
CA ASP A 169 -8.84 -4.79 -5.02
C ASP A 169 -8.70 -6.32 -5.18
N ASP A 170 -9.38 -7.10 -4.34
CA ASP A 170 -9.44 -8.57 -4.45
C ASP A 170 -10.02 -9.03 -5.78
N MET A 171 -11.07 -8.36 -6.23
CA MET A 171 -11.69 -8.66 -7.50
C MET A 171 -10.77 -8.33 -8.67
N ILE A 172 -10.09 -7.17 -8.63
CA ILE A 172 -9.09 -6.81 -9.66
C ILE A 172 -7.93 -7.82 -9.67
N ALA A 173 -7.46 -8.27 -8.49
CA ALA A 173 -6.41 -9.27 -8.38
C ALA A 173 -6.80 -10.59 -9.08
N ARG A 174 -8.05 -11.06 -8.89
CA ARG A 174 -8.58 -12.27 -9.55
C ARG A 174 -8.65 -12.14 -11.07
N ARG A 175 -8.73 -10.92 -11.59
CA ARG A 175 -8.79 -10.60 -13.02
C ARG A 175 -7.44 -10.13 -13.57
N SER A 176 -6.35 -10.31 -12.84
CA SER A 176 -5.02 -9.93 -13.30
C SER A 176 -4.58 -10.68 -14.56
N SER A 177 -5.01 -11.94 -14.74
CA SER A 177 -4.72 -12.72 -15.95
C SER A 177 -5.32 -12.07 -17.20
N LEU A 178 -6.52 -11.47 -17.09
CA LEU A 178 -7.18 -10.77 -18.19
C LEU A 178 -6.32 -9.63 -18.75
N ILE A 179 -5.54 -8.96 -17.89
CA ILE A 179 -4.61 -7.92 -18.34
C ILE A 179 -3.52 -8.55 -19.21
N SER A 180 -2.92 -9.65 -18.75
CA SER A 180 -1.89 -10.37 -19.51
C SER A 180 -2.44 -10.92 -20.83
N GLU A 181 -3.60 -11.60 -20.80
CA GLU A 181 -4.26 -12.17 -21.99
C GLU A 181 -4.56 -11.11 -23.06
N ARG A 182 -4.98 -9.91 -22.63
CA ARG A 182 -5.39 -8.86 -23.55
C ARG A 182 -4.23 -8.01 -24.08
N THR A 183 -3.12 -7.95 -23.36
CA THR A 183 -2.03 -7.01 -23.68
C THR A 183 -0.68 -7.68 -23.96
N GLY A 184 -0.53 -8.96 -23.62
CA GLY A 184 0.71 -9.73 -23.77
C GLY A 184 1.80 -9.38 -22.75
N VAL A 185 1.51 -8.54 -21.74
CA VAL A 185 2.48 -8.11 -20.73
C VAL A 185 2.51 -9.04 -19.53
N ASN A 186 3.67 -9.19 -18.88
CA ASN A 186 3.76 -9.94 -17.64
C ASN A 186 3.12 -9.14 -16.50
N VAL A 187 2.16 -9.72 -15.81
CA VAL A 187 1.47 -9.06 -14.69
C VAL A 187 1.95 -9.64 -13.38
N ARG A 188 2.48 -8.79 -12.49
CA ARG A 188 2.83 -9.13 -11.12
C ARG A 188 1.88 -8.43 -10.16
N VAL A 189 1.19 -9.21 -9.34
CA VAL A 189 0.27 -8.66 -8.33
C VAL A 189 1.05 -8.46 -7.04
N ILE A 190 1.08 -7.23 -6.56
CA ILE A 190 1.71 -6.86 -5.30
C ILE A 190 0.62 -6.32 -4.37
N ARG A 191 0.50 -6.96 -3.20
CA ARG A 191 -0.42 -6.56 -2.15
C ARG A 191 0.33 -5.85 -1.05
N LEU A 192 -0.15 -4.68 -0.67
CA LEU A 192 0.37 -3.91 0.44
C LEU A 192 -0.67 -3.82 1.54
N LYS A 193 -0.26 -4.13 2.77
CA LYS A 193 -1.06 -3.89 3.99
C LYS A 193 -1.44 -2.42 4.11
N ARG A 194 -0.48 -1.53 3.83
CA ARG A 194 -0.63 -0.08 3.88
C ARG A 194 0.17 0.58 2.76
N PHE A 195 -0.34 1.70 2.28
CA PHE A 195 0.35 2.58 1.34
C PHE A 195 1.03 3.71 2.12
N ASP A 196 2.03 3.34 2.91
CA ASP A 196 2.82 4.22 3.75
C ASP A 196 4.14 4.64 3.11
N ASP A 197 4.87 5.50 3.82
CA ASP A 197 6.11 6.13 3.34
C ASP A 197 7.19 5.10 2.95
N PRO A 198 7.45 4.01 3.72
CA PRO A 198 8.44 3.00 3.33
C PRO A 198 8.11 2.29 2.01
N SER A 199 6.88 1.80 1.87
CA SER A 199 6.43 1.09 0.66
C SER A 199 6.53 1.98 -0.60
N LEU A 200 6.23 3.26 -0.43
CA LEU A 200 6.28 4.23 -1.53
C LEU A 200 7.72 4.65 -1.85
N LYS A 201 8.61 4.76 -0.86
CA LYS A 201 10.05 5.00 -1.07
C LYS A 201 10.74 3.88 -1.85
N VAL A 202 10.33 2.62 -1.66
CA VAL A 202 10.82 1.50 -2.48
C VAL A 202 10.46 1.70 -3.96
N LEU A 203 9.19 2.03 -4.25
CA LEU A 203 8.75 2.30 -5.62
C LEU A 203 9.45 3.52 -6.23
N LEU A 204 9.70 4.56 -5.42
CA LEU A 204 10.47 5.72 -5.87
C LEU A 204 11.90 5.35 -6.24
N ARG A 205 12.61 4.60 -5.40
CA ARG A 205 13.98 4.16 -5.69
C ARG A 205 14.04 3.31 -6.97
N PHE A 206 13.01 2.51 -7.22
CA PHE A 206 12.92 1.73 -8.45
C PHE A 206 12.78 2.61 -9.72
N PHE A 207 11.96 3.67 -9.69
CA PHE A 207 11.74 4.55 -10.87
C PHE A 207 12.67 5.76 -10.96
N GLY A 208 13.26 6.19 -9.85
CA GLY A 208 14.02 7.42 -9.70
C GLY A 208 15.52 7.22 -9.59
N GLY A 209 16.04 6.10 -10.10
CA GLY A 209 17.46 5.95 -10.41
C GLY A 209 17.89 6.90 -11.52
#